data_AF-A0A3N5J914-F1
#
_entry.id   AF-A0A3N5J914-F1
#
_cell.length_a   1.000
_cell.length_b   1.000
_cell.length_c   1.000
_cell.angle_alpha   90.00
_cell.angle_beta   90.00
_cell.angle_gamma   90.00
#
_symmetry.space_group_name_H-M   'P 1'
#
loop_
_entity.id
_entity.type
_entity.pdbx_description
1 polymer ?
#
loop_
_entity_poly.entity_id
_entity_poly.type
_entity_poly.pdbx_seq_one_letter_code
_entity_poly.pdbx_strand_id
1 'polypeptide(L)'
;MLGQKDILLLITIFGSMVLGLYRPGLGRPLTPWVTTILIFLLFLSFLQLRLDEVWTSWKKHGLHLATLGVIKLLALPLGLYFLFDWLWPEYALPVLLLSGVSTGVTAPFISGLVGAQTTLVLGMVVLTSLFLPFSLPLLVRFLSGAELQISFGAMFRVLALVIFFPALLVTVLRRIGPGLLDRLSAVRYPLSLACF
;
A
#
# COMPACT_ATOMS: atom_id res chain seq x y z
N MET A 1 -16.79 -13.68 -11.64
CA MET A 1 -18.08 -13.29 -11.03
C MET A 1 -17.74 -12.74 -9.65
N LEU A 2 -18.17 -11.52 -9.32
CA LEU A 2 -17.88 -10.88 -8.02
C LEU A 2 -18.55 -11.68 -6.89
N GLY A 3 -17.77 -12.11 -5.91
CA GLY A 3 -18.28 -12.79 -4.73
C GLY A 3 -19.02 -11.83 -3.79
N GLN A 4 -19.85 -12.38 -2.90
CA GLN A 4 -20.63 -11.60 -1.93
C GLN A 4 -19.76 -10.71 -1.02
N LYS A 5 -18.55 -11.16 -0.70
CA LYS A 5 -17.55 -10.39 0.06
C LYS A 5 -17.07 -9.16 -0.72
N ASP A 6 -16.86 -9.30 -2.01
CA ASP A 6 -16.33 -8.25 -2.87
C ASP A 6 -17.32 -7.08 -2.97
N ILE A 7 -18.60 -7.40 -3.07
CA ILE A 7 -19.71 -6.42 -3.08
C ILE A 7 -19.80 -5.70 -1.73
N LEU A 8 -19.71 -6.43 -0.62
CA LEU A 8 -19.78 -5.84 0.71
C LEU A 8 -18.63 -4.85 0.95
N LEU A 9 -17.40 -5.23 0.58
CA LEU A 9 -16.23 -4.35 0.65
C LEU A 9 -16.42 -3.09 -0.17
N LEU A 10 -16.93 -3.22 -1.39
CA LEU A 10 -17.15 -2.09 -2.30
C LEU A 10 -18.20 -1.11 -1.73
N ILE A 11 -19.31 -1.64 -1.20
CA ILE A 11 -20.33 -0.84 -0.52
C ILE A 11 -19.74 -0.13 0.70
N THR A 12 -18.91 -0.81 1.50
CA THR A 12 -18.27 -0.19 2.67
C THR A 12 -17.33 0.94 2.26
N ILE A 13 -16.45 0.75 1.27
CA ILE A 13 -15.49 1.77 0.84
C ILE A 13 -16.19 3.00 0.27
N PHE A 14 -17.10 2.80 -0.70
CA PHE A 14 -17.80 3.94 -1.30
C PHE A 14 -18.77 4.59 -0.31
N GLY A 15 -19.44 3.79 0.52
CA GLY A 15 -20.33 4.27 1.57
C GLY A 15 -19.60 5.11 2.63
N SER A 16 -18.46 4.63 3.13
CA SER A 16 -17.65 5.36 4.12
C SER A 16 -17.09 6.66 3.54
N MET A 17 -16.67 6.66 2.28
CA MET A 17 -16.21 7.86 1.57
C MET A 17 -17.32 8.91 1.42
N VAL A 18 -18.51 8.50 0.97
CA VAL A 18 -19.68 9.39 0.84
C VAL A 18 -20.07 9.95 2.21
N LEU A 19 -20.13 9.12 3.25
CA LEU A 19 -20.41 9.57 4.62
C LEU A 19 -19.34 10.55 5.14
N GLY A 20 -18.07 10.30 4.83
CA GLY A 20 -16.97 11.20 5.18
C GLY A 20 -17.08 12.57 4.52
N LEU A 21 -17.57 12.61 3.27
CA LEU A 21 -17.81 13.86 2.54
C LEU A 21 -18.98 14.66 3.13
N TYR A 22 -20.11 14.00 3.45
CA TYR A 22 -21.30 14.67 3.98
C TYR A 22 -21.21 15.01 5.48
N ARG A 23 -20.49 14.21 6.27
CA ARG A 23 -20.37 14.32 7.73
C ARG A 23 -18.91 14.17 8.18
N PRO A 24 -18.01 15.12 7.84
CA PRO A 24 -16.58 15.02 8.15
C PRO A 24 -16.28 14.97 9.66
N GLY A 25 -17.22 15.40 10.51
CA GLY A 25 -17.10 15.31 11.97
C GLY A 25 -16.98 13.88 12.50
N LEU A 26 -17.50 12.87 11.77
CA LEU A 26 -17.40 11.45 12.16
C LEU A 26 -15.98 10.91 12.03
N GLY A 27 -15.17 11.45 11.11
CA GLY A 27 -13.79 11.03 10.88
C GLY A 27 -12.77 11.67 11.84
N ARG A 28 -13.11 12.78 12.50
CA ARG A 28 -12.18 13.53 13.38
C ARG A 28 -11.60 12.70 14.53
N PRO A 29 -12.37 11.84 15.24
CA PRO A 29 -11.82 10.99 16.29
C PRO A 29 -10.87 9.91 15.76
N LEU A 30 -10.98 9.56 14.47
CA LEU A 30 -10.16 8.53 13.82
C LEU A 30 -8.81 9.08 13.33
N THR A 31 -8.68 10.40 13.13
CA THR A 31 -7.45 11.06 12.65
C THR A 31 -6.16 10.58 13.36
N PRO A 32 -6.07 10.55 14.71
CA PRO A 32 -4.85 10.09 15.39
C PRO A 32 -4.58 8.58 15.21
N TRP A 33 -5.60 7.80 14.87
CA TRP A 33 -5.52 6.35 14.69
C TRP A 33 -5.24 5.92 13.25
N VAL A 34 -5.32 6.82 12.27
CA VAL A 34 -5.14 6.50 10.83
C VAL A 34 -3.84 5.74 10.58
N THR A 35 -2.72 6.23 11.11
CA THR A 35 -1.42 5.57 10.94
C THR A 35 -1.40 4.17 11.56
N THR A 36 -1.97 4.01 12.75
CA THR A 36 -2.05 2.71 13.44
C THR A 36 -2.94 1.73 12.70
N ILE A 37 -4.09 2.19 12.20
CA ILE A 37 -5.01 1.41 11.36
C ILE A 37 -4.29 0.97 10.07
N LEU A 38 -3.50 1.86 9.46
CA LEU A 38 -2.73 1.54 8.26
C LEU A 38 -1.65 0.48 8.53
N ILE A 39 -0.90 0.59 9.64
CA ILE A 39 0.05 -0.45 10.07
C ILE A 39 -0.65 -1.79 10.26
N PHE A 40 -1.82 -1.78 10.90
CA PHE A 40 -2.63 -2.99 11.11
C PHE A 40 -3.15 -3.58 9.79
N LEU A 41 -3.63 -2.76 8.87
CA LEU A 41 -4.05 -3.20 7.53
C LEU A 41 -2.89 -3.80 6.73
N LEU A 42 -1.70 -3.20 6.81
CA LEU A 42 -0.48 -3.76 6.19
C LEU A 42 -0.10 -5.09 6.84
N PHE A 43 -0.19 -5.21 8.16
CA PHE A 43 0.01 -6.48 8.86
C PHE A 43 -0.95 -7.56 8.36
N LEU A 44 -2.25 -7.27 8.35
CA LEU A 44 -3.28 -8.20 7.85
C LEU A 44 -3.00 -8.62 6.41
N SER A 45 -2.55 -7.68 5.58
CA SER A 45 -2.20 -7.94 4.19
C SER A 45 -1.00 -8.86 4.04
N PHE A 46 0.03 -8.66 4.86
CA PHE A 46 1.21 -9.52 4.87
C PHE A 46 0.94 -10.94 5.39
N LEU A 47 -0.15 -11.17 6.15
CA LEU A 47 -0.56 -12.54 6.51
C LEU A 47 -0.79 -13.43 5.27
N GLN A 48 -1.28 -12.85 4.16
CA GLN A 48 -1.50 -13.57 2.91
C GLN A 48 -0.24 -13.84 2.11
N LEU A 49 0.80 -13.02 2.29
CA LEU A 49 2.02 -13.16 1.52
C LEU A 49 2.74 -14.44 1.92
N ARG A 50 2.95 -15.32 0.94
CA ARG A 50 3.85 -16.45 1.05
C ARG A 50 5.18 -16.04 0.43
N LEU A 51 6.25 -16.00 1.23
CA LEU A 51 7.59 -15.64 0.76
C LEU A 51 8.06 -16.53 -0.41
N ASP A 52 7.59 -17.77 -0.44
CA ASP A 52 7.89 -18.73 -1.51
C ASP A 52 7.29 -18.30 -2.87
N GLU A 53 6.09 -17.72 -2.87
CA GLU A 53 5.45 -17.18 -4.07
C GLU A 53 6.18 -15.93 -4.59
N VAL A 54 6.70 -15.10 -3.67
CA VAL A 54 7.51 -13.94 -4.03
C VAL A 54 8.80 -14.38 -4.72
N TRP A 55 9.50 -15.34 -4.11
CA TRP A 55 10.79 -15.83 -4.60
C TRP A 55 10.67 -16.50 -5.98
N THR A 56 9.61 -17.29 -6.17
CA THR A 56 9.32 -17.93 -7.47
C THR A 56 8.94 -16.90 -8.53
N SER A 57 8.15 -15.89 -8.18
CA SER A 57 7.81 -14.76 -9.08
C SER A 57 9.07 -14.01 -9.53
N TRP A 58 9.98 -13.73 -8.59
CA TRP A 58 11.22 -13.02 -8.88
C TRP A 58 12.18 -13.82 -9.76
N LYS A 59 12.34 -15.13 -9.50
CA LYS A 59 13.15 -16.02 -10.35
C LYS A 59 12.62 -16.12 -11.79
N LYS A 60 11.30 -16.12 -11.96
CA LYS A 60 10.68 -16.34 -13.27
C LYS A 60 10.51 -15.05 -14.08
N HIS A 61 10.23 -13.92 -13.41
CA HIS A 61 9.87 -12.66 -14.06
C HIS A 61 10.65 -11.45 -13.52
N GLY A 62 11.82 -11.65 -12.90
CA GLY A 62 12.56 -10.59 -12.20
C GLY A 62 12.80 -9.32 -13.01
N LEU A 63 13.16 -9.44 -14.29
CA LEU A 63 13.35 -8.28 -15.17
C LEU A 63 12.04 -7.52 -15.41
N HIS A 64 10.94 -8.24 -15.62
CA HIS A 64 9.61 -7.64 -15.84
C HIS A 64 9.06 -7.00 -14.55
N LEU A 65 9.32 -7.59 -13.39
CA LEU A 65 8.99 -7.00 -12.09
C LEU A 65 9.82 -5.74 -11.84
N ALA A 66 11.10 -5.74 -12.19
CA ALA A 66 11.96 -4.57 -12.04
C ALA A 66 11.50 -3.42 -12.94
N THR A 67 11.17 -3.68 -14.21
CA THR A 67 10.67 -2.65 -15.12
C THR A 67 9.34 -2.08 -14.65
N LEU A 68 8.38 -2.92 -14.27
CA LEU A 68 7.11 -2.46 -13.70
C LEU A 68 7.32 -1.71 -12.38
N GLY A 69 8.27 -2.15 -11.54
CA GLY A 69 8.64 -1.49 -10.30
C GLY A 69 9.19 -0.08 -10.54
N VAL A 70 10.07 0.09 -11.53
CA VAL A 70 10.61 1.41 -11.94
C VAL A 70 9.49 2.29 -12.51
N ILE A 71 8.64 1.74 -13.38
CA ILE A 71 7.52 2.49 -13.95
C ILE A 71 6.60 2.98 -12.84
N LYS A 72 6.23 2.09 -11.91
CA LYS A 72 5.36 2.42 -10.80
C LYS A 72 6.07 3.45 -9.89
N LEU A 73 7.25 3.16 -9.37
CA LEU A 73 7.83 3.95 -8.29
C LEU A 73 8.45 5.26 -8.75
N LEU A 74 8.83 5.38 -10.02
CA LEU A 74 9.54 6.55 -10.55
C LEU A 74 8.78 7.18 -11.72
N ALA A 75 8.58 6.44 -12.81
CA ALA A 75 8.09 7.04 -14.06
C ALA A 75 6.68 7.63 -13.92
N LEU A 76 5.76 6.90 -13.29
CA LEU A 76 4.38 7.31 -13.10
C LEU A 76 4.29 8.52 -12.14
N PRO A 77 4.92 8.52 -10.95
CA PRO A 77 4.91 9.67 -10.05
C PRO A 77 5.56 10.90 -10.66
N LEU A 78 6.69 10.75 -11.35
CA LEU A 78 7.37 11.86 -12.02
C LEU A 78 6.52 12.44 -13.15
N GLY A 79 5.96 11.58 -14.00
CA GLY A 79 5.12 12.01 -15.11
C GLY A 79 3.87 12.76 -14.63
N LEU A 80 3.21 12.26 -13.58
CA LEU A 80 2.06 12.93 -12.99
C LEU A 80 2.46 14.22 -12.26
N TYR A 81 3.58 14.23 -11.54
CA TYR A 81 4.07 15.43 -10.88
C TYR A 81 4.30 16.56 -11.89
N PHE A 82 5.09 16.33 -12.95
CA PHE A 82 5.35 17.37 -13.94
C PHE A 82 4.11 17.79 -14.72
N LEU A 83 3.19 16.87 -14.97
CA LEU A 83 1.91 17.20 -15.59
C LEU A 83 1.09 18.15 -14.72
N PHE A 84 1.01 17.89 -13.41
CA PHE A 84 0.28 18.73 -12.48
C PHE A 84 1.04 20.00 -12.10
N ASP A 85 2.36 19.97 -12.04
CA ASP A 85 3.18 21.17 -11.87
C ASP A 85 2.92 22.17 -13.01
N TRP A 86 2.64 21.67 -14.22
CA TRP A 86 2.26 22.52 -15.35
C TRP A 86 0.79 22.97 -15.34
N LEU A 87 -0.15 22.07 -15.00
CA LEU A 87 -1.59 22.36 -15.09
C LEU A 87 -2.19 22.99 -13.82
N TRP A 88 -1.84 22.44 -12.66
CA TRP A 88 -2.34 22.84 -11.33
C TRP A 88 -1.28 22.61 -10.24
N PRO A 89 -0.34 23.56 -10.07
CA PRO A 89 0.82 23.40 -9.18
C PRO A 89 0.47 23.02 -7.74
N GLU A 90 -0.66 23.54 -7.24
CA GLU A 90 -1.16 23.26 -5.88
C GLU A 90 -1.41 21.76 -5.62
N TYR A 91 -1.68 20.97 -6.66
CA TYR A 91 -1.92 19.54 -6.56
C TYR A 91 -0.70 18.69 -6.93
N ALA A 92 0.39 19.27 -7.43
CA ALA A 92 1.56 18.53 -7.88
C ALA A 92 2.13 17.65 -6.76
N LEU A 93 2.32 18.22 -5.57
CA LEU A 93 2.84 17.48 -4.42
C LEU A 93 1.87 16.41 -3.89
N PRO A 94 0.58 16.68 -3.63
CA PRO A 94 -0.40 15.63 -3.29
C PRO A 94 -0.43 14.49 -4.31
N VAL A 95 -0.37 14.81 -5.61
CA VAL A 95 -0.38 13.81 -6.69
C VAL A 95 0.91 13.00 -6.68
N LEU A 96 2.08 13.61 -6.46
CA LEU A 96 3.36 12.89 -6.30
C LEU A 96 3.30 11.92 -5.11
N LEU A 97 2.78 12.37 -3.96
CA LEU A 97 2.64 11.55 -2.76
C LEU A 97 1.69 10.37 -3.00
N LEU A 98 0.52 10.64 -3.59
CA LEU A 98 -0.50 9.62 -3.87
C LEU A 98 -0.02 8.60 -4.90
N SER A 99 0.54 9.08 -6.02
CA SER A 99 1.04 8.21 -7.09
C SER A 99 2.31 7.46 -6.69
N GLY A 100 3.10 8.01 -5.77
CA GLY A 100 4.34 7.44 -5.27
C GLY A 100 4.16 6.31 -4.25
N VAL A 101 2.99 6.13 -3.63
CA VAL A 101 2.72 5.03 -2.67
C VAL A 101 2.85 3.65 -3.28
N SER A 102 3.35 2.65 -2.55
CA SER A 102 3.53 1.26 -3.03
C SER A 102 2.27 0.68 -3.72
N THR A 103 2.45 -0.33 -4.58
CA THR A 103 1.32 -1.08 -5.13
C THR A 103 0.44 -1.57 -3.98
N GLY A 104 -0.85 -1.23 -4.05
CA GLY A 104 -1.80 -1.52 -2.99
C GLY A 104 -1.83 -3.01 -2.65
N VAL A 105 -1.86 -3.32 -1.37
CA VAL A 105 -1.93 -4.69 -0.85
C VAL A 105 -3.19 -5.46 -1.27
N THR A 106 -4.22 -4.75 -1.70
CA THR A 106 -5.45 -5.31 -2.30
C THR A 106 -5.31 -5.65 -3.78
N ALA A 107 -4.23 -5.22 -4.44
CA ALA A 107 -4.03 -5.44 -5.88
C ALA A 107 -4.00 -6.94 -6.28
N PRO A 108 -3.39 -7.88 -5.52
CA PRO A 108 -3.42 -9.31 -5.87
C PRO A 108 -4.84 -9.89 -5.85
N PHE A 109 -5.70 -9.34 -5.01
CA PHE A 109 -7.11 -9.74 -4.98
C PHE A 109 -7.85 -9.23 -6.22
N ILE A 110 -7.70 -7.94 -6.57
CA ILE A 110 -8.29 -7.37 -7.78
C ILE A 110 -7.76 -8.07 -9.04
N SER A 111 -6.47 -8.41 -9.08
CA SER A 111 -5.89 -9.15 -10.20
C SER A 111 -6.53 -10.52 -10.38
N GLY A 112 -6.83 -11.22 -9.29
CA GLY A 112 -7.57 -12.49 -9.35
C GLY A 112 -8.97 -12.34 -9.92
N LEU A 113 -9.69 -11.25 -9.58
CA LEU A 113 -11.04 -10.98 -10.09
C LEU A 113 -11.08 -10.73 -11.60
N VAL A 114 -10.06 -10.05 -12.14
CA VAL A 114 -9.97 -9.72 -13.57
C VAL A 114 -9.20 -10.77 -14.38
N GLY A 115 -8.81 -11.89 -13.77
CA GLY A 115 -8.07 -12.96 -14.45
C GLY A 115 -6.60 -12.61 -14.78
N ALA A 116 -6.03 -11.60 -14.13
CA ALA A 116 -4.63 -11.24 -14.28
C ALA A 116 -3.70 -12.15 -13.46
N GLN A 117 -2.39 -12.06 -13.72
CA GLN A 117 -1.39 -12.89 -13.04
C GLN A 117 -1.15 -12.45 -11.58
N THR A 118 -1.92 -13.02 -10.66
CA THR A 118 -1.84 -12.69 -9.22
C THR A 118 -0.43 -12.84 -8.63
N THR A 119 0.35 -13.83 -9.07
CA THR A 119 1.73 -14.04 -8.60
C THR A 119 2.68 -12.89 -8.99
N LEU A 120 2.47 -12.29 -10.17
CA LEU A 120 3.24 -11.13 -10.62
C LEU A 120 2.84 -9.89 -9.80
N VAL A 121 1.54 -9.67 -9.61
CA VAL A 121 1.03 -8.54 -8.81
C VAL A 121 1.47 -8.64 -7.36
N LEU A 122 1.50 -9.84 -6.79
CA LEU A 122 2.06 -10.09 -5.47
C LEU A 122 3.56 -9.75 -5.40
N GLY A 123 4.34 -10.14 -6.42
CA GLY A 123 5.74 -9.74 -6.57
C GLY A 123 5.91 -8.21 -6.63
N MET A 124 5.03 -7.52 -7.35
CA MET A 124 5.01 -6.05 -7.43
C MET A 124 4.70 -5.41 -6.07
N VAL A 125 3.72 -5.90 -5.32
CA VAL A 125 3.41 -5.41 -3.96
C VAL A 125 4.64 -5.50 -3.06
N VAL A 126 5.34 -6.64 -3.08
CA VAL A 126 6.51 -6.82 -2.23
C VAL A 126 7.68 -5.94 -2.68
N LEU A 127 7.98 -5.94 -3.98
CA LEU A 127 9.06 -5.13 -4.55
C LEU A 127 8.84 -3.65 -4.24
N THR A 128 7.66 -3.12 -4.59
CA THR A 128 7.36 -1.70 -4.43
C THR A 128 7.26 -1.28 -2.96
N SER A 129 6.80 -2.17 -2.07
CA SER A 129 6.79 -1.89 -0.62
C SER A 129 8.20 -1.83 -0.03
N LEU A 130 9.11 -2.70 -0.48
CA LEU A 130 10.51 -2.70 -0.04
C LEU A 130 11.25 -1.41 -0.43
N PHE A 131 10.99 -0.92 -1.64
CA PHE A 131 11.64 0.29 -2.18
C PHE A 131 10.89 1.59 -1.84
N LEU A 132 9.66 1.53 -1.34
CA LEU A 132 8.86 2.72 -1.01
C LEU A 132 9.54 3.67 0.00
N PRO A 133 10.12 3.19 1.12
CA PRO A 133 10.79 4.07 2.09
C PRO A 133 11.93 4.87 1.50
N PHE A 134 12.51 4.44 0.38
CA PHE A 134 13.62 5.12 -0.29
C PHE A 134 13.13 5.96 -1.47
N SER A 135 12.34 5.37 -2.36
CA SER A 135 11.87 6.02 -3.58
C SER A 135 11.06 7.29 -3.29
N LEU A 136 10.07 7.22 -2.40
CA LEU A 136 9.20 8.36 -2.15
C LEU A 136 9.94 9.54 -1.48
N PRO A 137 10.72 9.35 -0.40
CA PRO A 137 11.47 10.45 0.18
C PRO A 137 12.55 11.03 -0.73
N LEU A 138 13.16 10.21 -1.60
CA LEU A 138 14.11 10.71 -2.62
C LEU A 138 13.39 11.60 -3.64
N LEU A 139 12.29 11.12 -4.23
CA LEU A 139 11.50 11.89 -5.19
C LEU A 139 11.04 13.22 -4.60
N VAL A 140 10.49 13.19 -3.39
CA VAL A 140 10.07 14.41 -2.69
C VAL A 140 11.24 15.35 -2.47
N ARG A 141 12.37 14.86 -1.94
CA ARG A 141 13.56 15.70 -1.71
C ARG A 141 14.09 16.37 -2.99
N PHE A 142 14.06 15.67 -4.12
CA PHE A 142 14.55 16.23 -5.39
C PHE A 142 13.57 17.19 -6.05
N LEU A 143 12.27 16.98 -5.89
CA LEU A 143 11.24 17.73 -6.61
C LEU A 143 10.61 18.86 -5.79
N SER A 144 10.41 18.67 -4.48
CA SER A 144 9.67 19.65 -3.66
C SER A 144 10.50 20.83 -3.18
N GLY A 145 11.80 20.87 -3.47
CA GLY A 145 12.71 21.86 -2.88
C GLY A 145 12.58 21.93 -1.34
N ALA A 146 13.00 23.05 -0.76
CA ALA A 146 12.96 23.30 0.68
C ALA A 146 11.54 23.57 1.25
N GLU A 147 10.47 23.41 0.46
CA GLU A 147 9.10 23.76 0.89
C GLU A 147 8.50 22.74 1.88
N LEU A 148 8.94 21.48 1.83
CA LEU A 148 8.61 20.51 2.86
C LEU A 148 9.64 20.60 4.00
N GLN A 149 9.20 21.13 5.15
CA GLN A 149 9.95 21.04 6.41
C GLN A 149 10.13 19.59 6.91
N ILE A 150 9.56 18.61 6.22
CA ILE A 150 9.69 17.19 6.57
C ILE A 150 11.04 16.70 6.06
N SER A 151 11.96 16.46 6.98
CA SER A 151 13.27 15.90 6.64
C SER A 151 13.14 14.51 5.99
N PHE A 152 14.01 14.24 5.01
CA PHE A 152 14.16 12.91 4.39
C PHE A 152 14.19 11.78 5.44
N GLY A 153 14.94 12.00 6.53
CA GLY A 153 15.08 11.02 7.61
C GLY A 153 13.77 10.74 8.34
N ALA A 154 12.92 11.75 8.54
CA ALA A 154 11.60 11.56 9.17
C ALA A 154 10.67 10.74 8.28
N MET A 155 10.59 11.06 6.96
CA MET A 155 9.76 10.29 6.02
C MET A 155 10.26 8.85 5.88
N PHE A 156 11.58 8.66 5.73
CA PHE A 156 12.20 7.34 5.69
C PHE A 156 11.84 6.53 6.93
N ARG A 157 12.00 7.10 8.13
CA ARG A 157 11.71 6.42 9.40
C ARG A 157 10.24 6.03 9.52
N VAL A 158 9.33 6.93 9.16
CA VAL A 158 7.88 6.64 9.21
C VAL A 158 7.53 5.53 8.23
N LEU A 159 7.92 5.62 6.96
CA LEU A 159 7.62 4.60 5.96
C LEU A 159 8.28 3.25 6.30
N ALA A 160 9.53 3.28 6.76
CA ALA A 160 10.25 2.09 7.20
C ALA A 160 9.54 1.42 8.37
N LEU A 161 9.12 2.19 9.39
CA LEU A 161 8.36 1.64 10.51
C LEU A 161 7.01 1.09 10.03
N VAL A 162 6.28 1.84 9.22
CA VAL A 162 4.96 1.45 8.74
C VAL A 162 4.98 0.18 7.90
N ILE A 163 6.05 -0.07 7.14
CA ILE A 163 6.15 -1.21 6.22
C ILE A 163 6.93 -2.37 6.84
N PHE A 164 8.12 -2.12 7.36
CA PHE A 164 8.99 -3.20 7.85
C PHE A 164 8.52 -3.77 9.19
N PHE A 165 7.94 -2.95 10.08
CA PHE A 165 7.44 -3.45 11.36
C PHE A 165 6.36 -4.54 11.19
N PRO A 166 5.26 -4.31 10.44
CA PRO A 166 4.27 -5.36 10.24
C PRO A 166 4.82 -6.56 9.45
N ALA A 167 5.71 -6.34 8.47
CA ALA A 167 6.33 -7.43 7.72
C ALA A 167 7.18 -8.34 8.61
N LEU A 168 7.99 -7.75 9.50
CA LEU A 168 8.80 -8.46 10.47
C LEU A 168 7.91 -9.22 11.45
N LEU A 169 6.86 -8.58 11.96
CA LEU A 169 5.91 -9.19 12.88
C LEU A 169 5.25 -10.44 12.29
N VAL A 170 4.78 -10.37 11.04
CA VAL A 170 4.23 -11.55 10.34
C VAL A 170 5.29 -12.64 10.20
N THR A 171 6.52 -12.29 9.83
CA THR A 171 7.60 -13.26 9.60
C THR A 171 8.00 -13.99 10.89
N VAL A 172 8.10 -13.26 12.00
CA VAL A 172 8.38 -13.82 13.33
C VAL A 172 7.23 -14.68 13.82
N LEU A 173 5.98 -14.19 13.71
CA LEU A 173 4.80 -14.93 14.14
C LEU A 173 4.63 -16.23 13.35
N ARG A 174 5.01 -16.24 12.06
CA ARG A 174 4.98 -17.44 11.21
C ARG A 174 5.95 -18.52 11.68
N ARG A 175 7.06 -18.15 12.33
CA ARG A 175 8.05 -19.08 12.88
C ARG A 175 7.68 -19.58 14.27
N ILE A 176 7.12 -18.72 15.12
CA ILE A 176 6.91 -19.01 16.55
C ILE A 176 5.50 -19.58 16.82
N GLY A 177 4.49 -19.16 16.05
CA GLY A 177 3.09 -19.49 16.33
C GLY A 177 2.23 -19.56 15.08
N PRO A 178 2.47 -20.53 14.17
CA PRO A 178 1.69 -20.66 12.93
C PRO A 178 0.18 -20.80 13.18
N GLY A 179 -0.23 -21.50 14.24
CA GLY A 179 -1.65 -21.66 14.59
C GLY A 179 -2.37 -20.36 14.97
N LEU A 180 -1.68 -19.37 15.54
CA LEU A 180 -2.24 -18.03 15.77
C LEU A 180 -2.43 -17.29 14.44
N LEU A 181 -1.44 -17.43 13.55
CA LEU A 181 -1.45 -16.81 12.22
C LEU A 181 -2.60 -17.35 11.38
N ASP A 182 -2.87 -18.66 11.43
CA ASP A 182 -3.99 -19.30 10.74
C ASP A 182 -5.34 -18.77 11.24
N ARG A 183 -5.52 -18.63 12.56
CA ARG A 183 -6.73 -18.03 13.17
C ARG A 183 -6.92 -16.58 12.76
N LEU A 184 -5.87 -15.77 12.80
CA LEU A 184 -5.89 -14.38 12.34
C LEU A 184 -6.20 -14.28 10.84
N SER A 185 -5.67 -15.20 10.04
CA SER A 185 -5.92 -15.23 8.59
C SER A 185 -7.38 -15.55 8.26
N ALA A 186 -8.05 -16.40 9.06
CA ALA A 186 -9.45 -16.75 8.90
C ALA A 186 -10.40 -15.56 9.16
N VAL A 187 -10.07 -14.71 10.14
CA VAL A 187 -10.87 -13.53 10.51
C VAL A 187 -10.38 -12.25 9.83
N ARG A 188 -9.41 -12.34 8.92
CA ARG A 188 -8.82 -11.17 8.25
C ARG A 188 -9.84 -10.32 7.50
N TYR A 189 -10.76 -10.96 6.78
CA TYR A 189 -11.74 -10.26 5.96
C TYR A 189 -12.61 -9.28 6.77
N PRO A 190 -13.32 -9.71 7.84
CA PRO A 190 -14.11 -8.78 8.65
C PRO A 190 -13.24 -7.74 9.38
N LEU A 191 -12.02 -8.08 9.79
CA LEU A 191 -11.10 -7.11 10.40
C LEU A 191 -10.69 -6.02 9.42
N SER A 192 -10.34 -6.39 8.18
CA SER A 192 -10.01 -5.43 7.13
C SER A 192 -11.21 -4.57 6.76
N LEU A 193 -12.42 -5.16 6.68
CA LEU A 193 -13.66 -4.45 6.38
C LEU A 193 -13.99 -3.39 7.43
N ALA A 194 -13.76 -3.69 8.72
CA ALA A 194 -13.99 -2.74 9.81
C ALA A 194 -12.99 -1.56 9.81
N CYS A 195 -11.85 -1.71 9.14
CA CYS A 195 -10.81 -0.69 9.03
C CYS A 195 -10.92 0.19 7.76
N PHE A 196 -11.84 -0.12 6.84
CA PHE A 196 -12.15 0.64 5.63
C PHE A 196 -13.41 1.51 5.82
#